data_AF-A0A1J3EQH0-F1
#
_entry.id   AF-A0A1J3EQH0-F1
#
_cell.length_a   1.000
_cell.length_b   1.000
_cell.length_c   1.000
_cell.angle_alpha   90.00
_cell.angle_beta   90.00
_cell.angle_gamma   90.00
#
_symmetry.space_group_name_H-M   'P 1'
#
loop_
_entity.id
_entity.type
_entity.pdbx_description
1 polymer ?
#
loop_
_entity_poly.entity_id
_entity_poly.type
_entity_poly.pdbx_seq_one_letter_code
_entity_poly.pdbx_strand_id
1 'polypeptide(L)'
;RFLPKLKSLNCKPMVITFRAYSNDQILRILQERLMVFPYVAFQPKALELCARKVAAASGDMRKALCVCRSALEILETEIRGTSGQESQGPTPDDPVVRMDHMANALS
;
A
#
# COMPACT_ATOMS: atom_id res chain seq x y z
N ARG A 1 -17.49 -13.62 22.07
CA ARG A 1 -17.78 -12.25 22.57
C ARG A 1 -19.06 -12.30 23.40
N PHE A 2 -19.04 -11.79 24.62
CA PHE A 2 -20.15 -11.91 25.56
C PHE A 2 -21.01 -10.64 25.54
N LEU A 3 -22.31 -10.76 25.18
CA LEU A 3 -23.28 -9.66 25.13
C LEU A 3 -24.49 -9.99 26.02
N PRO A 4 -24.35 -9.85 27.36
CA PRO A 4 -25.35 -10.33 28.32
C PRO A 4 -26.71 -9.66 28.19
N LYS A 5 -26.77 -8.36 27.86
CA LYS A 5 -28.01 -7.60 27.70
C LYS A 5 -28.88 -8.07 26.53
N LEU A 6 -28.28 -8.50 25.42
CA LEU A 6 -29.04 -9.04 24.28
C LEU A 6 -29.53 -10.46 24.57
N LYS A 7 -28.73 -11.24 25.30
CA LYS A 7 -29.07 -12.60 25.73
C LYS A 7 -30.29 -12.62 26.66
N SER A 8 -30.40 -11.67 27.59
CA SER A 8 -31.56 -11.55 28.49
C SER A 8 -32.85 -11.10 27.80
N LEU A 9 -32.76 -10.50 26.61
CA LEU A 9 -33.90 -10.04 25.80
C LEU A 9 -34.26 -11.03 24.68
N ASN A 10 -33.71 -12.25 24.71
CA ASN A 10 -33.86 -13.27 23.66
C ASN A 10 -33.44 -12.78 22.24
N CYS A 11 -32.64 -11.72 22.14
CA CYS A 11 -32.13 -11.21 20.87
C CYS A 11 -30.84 -11.93 20.48
N LYS A 12 -30.81 -12.54 19.28
CA LYS A 12 -29.59 -13.15 18.72
C LYS A 12 -28.89 -12.14 17.79
N PRO A 13 -27.74 -11.57 18.18
CA PRO A 13 -27.02 -10.66 17.30
C PRO A 13 -26.46 -11.39 16.08
N MET A 14 -26.57 -10.76 14.91
CA MET A 14 -25.87 -11.21 13.71
C MET A 14 -24.42 -10.74 13.78
N VAL A 15 -23.47 -11.68 13.68
CA VAL A 15 -22.04 -11.36 13.65
C VAL A 15 -21.57 -11.29 12.21
N ILE A 16 -21.05 -10.14 11.82
CA ILE A 16 -20.43 -9.92 10.51
C ILE A 16 -18.91 -9.92 10.72
N THR A 17 -18.23 -10.88 10.10
CA THR A 17 -16.76 -10.99 10.17
C THR A 17 -16.16 -10.43 8.88
N PHE A 18 -15.30 -9.43 9.02
CA PHE A 18 -14.51 -8.90 7.91
C PHE A 18 -13.21 -9.68 7.82
N ARG A 19 -13.02 -10.39 6.70
CA ARG A 19 -11.77 -11.10 6.43
C ARG A 19 -10.69 -10.10 6.06
N ALA A 20 -9.44 -10.48 6.30
CA ALA A 20 -8.29 -9.75 5.80
C ALA A 20 -8.35 -9.68 4.26
N TYR A 21 -7.80 -8.61 3.69
CA TYR A 21 -7.83 -8.40 2.25
C TYR A 21 -6.91 -9.40 1.53
N SER A 22 -7.36 -9.90 0.38
CA SER A 22 -6.53 -10.68 -0.53
C SER A 22 -5.52 -9.80 -1.27
N ASN A 23 -4.52 -10.42 -1.90
CA ASN A 23 -3.56 -9.73 -2.77
C ASN A 23 -4.27 -8.87 -3.83
N ASP A 24 -5.22 -9.45 -4.57
CA ASP A 24 -5.98 -8.76 -5.61
C ASP A 24 -6.79 -7.58 -5.06
N GLN A 25 -7.40 -7.75 -3.88
CA GLN A 25 -8.17 -6.69 -3.24
C GLN A 25 -7.28 -5.52 -2.83
N ILE A 26 -6.12 -5.80 -2.22
CA ILE A 26 -5.16 -4.75 -1.86
C ILE A 26 -4.66 -4.03 -3.11
N LEU A 27 -4.24 -4.77 -4.13
CA LEU A 27 -3.74 -4.19 -5.39
C LEU A 27 -4.79 -3.29 -6.04
N ARG A 28 -6.03 -3.77 -6.14
CA ARG A 28 -7.15 -3.02 -6.71
C ARG A 28 -7.43 -1.74 -5.92
N ILE A 29 -7.51 -1.81 -4.59
CA ILE A 29 -7.73 -0.62 -3.75
C ILE A 29 -6.57 0.37 -3.95
N LEU A 30 -5.32 -0.08 -3.98
CA LEU A 30 -4.18 0.80 -4.24
C LEU A 30 -4.30 1.49 -5.60
N GLN A 31 -4.63 0.75 -6.66
CA GLN A 31 -4.83 1.31 -7.99
C GLN A 31 -5.96 2.34 -8.03
N GLU A 32 -7.15 2.01 -7.50
CA GLU A 32 -8.30 2.92 -7.45
C GLU A 32 -7.97 4.23 -6.70
N ARG A 33 -7.16 4.16 -5.64
CA ARG A 33 -6.71 5.34 -4.90
C ARG A 33 -5.71 6.19 -5.68
N LEU A 34 -4.90 5.57 -6.53
CA LEU A 34 -3.92 6.25 -7.36
C LEU A 34 -4.52 6.86 -8.63
N MET A 35 -5.69 6.39 -9.09
CA MET A 35 -6.39 6.95 -10.25
C MET A 35 -6.77 8.43 -10.11
N VAL A 36 -6.76 8.96 -8.88
CA VAL A 36 -7.04 10.38 -8.62
C VAL A 36 -5.88 11.28 -9.07
N PHE A 37 -4.67 10.74 -9.21
CA PHE A 37 -3.51 11.50 -9.65
C PHE A 37 -3.44 11.57 -11.19
N PRO A 38 -3.07 12.73 -11.77
CA PRO A 38 -2.93 12.87 -13.22
C PRO A 38 -1.63 12.26 -13.77
N TYR A 39 -0.78 11.70 -12.91
CA TYR A 39 0.52 11.12 -13.25
C TYR A 39 0.70 9.75 -12.58
N VAL A 40 1.67 8.98 -13.08
CA VAL A 40 1.98 7.65 -12.58
C VAL A 40 2.95 7.76 -11.41
N ALA A 41 2.43 7.69 -10.17
CA ALA A 41 3.27 7.77 -8.97
C ALA A 41 4.01 6.46 -8.63
N PHE A 42 3.50 5.30 -9.06
CA PHE A 42 4.08 3.99 -8.76
C PHE A 42 4.13 3.10 -9.99
N GLN A 43 5.22 2.34 -10.13
CA GLN A 43 5.26 1.26 -11.11
C GLN A 43 4.29 0.13 -10.72
N PRO A 44 3.55 -0.47 -11.67
CA PRO A 44 2.60 -1.55 -11.39
C PRO A 44 3.22 -2.73 -10.63
N LYS A 45 4.45 -3.13 -11.01
CA LYS A 45 5.18 -4.23 -10.35
C LYS A 45 5.49 -3.92 -8.88
N ALA A 46 5.78 -2.66 -8.55
CA ALA A 46 6.06 -2.25 -7.17
C ALA A 46 4.80 -2.36 -6.29
N LEU A 47 3.65 -1.94 -6.82
CA LEU A 47 2.36 -2.12 -6.12
C LEU A 47 2.01 -3.60 -5.92
N GLU A 48 2.27 -4.44 -6.93
CA GLU A 48 2.05 -5.88 -6.84
C GLU A 48 2.91 -6.53 -5.75
N LEU A 49 4.18 -6.13 -5.64
CA LEU A 49 5.07 -6.58 -4.58
C LEU A 49 4.53 -6.22 -3.19
N CYS A 50 4.11 -4.96 -3.00
CA CYS A 50 3.49 -4.49 -1.76
C CYS A 50 2.25 -5.30 -1.41
N ALA A 51 1.31 -5.41 -2.35
CA ALA A 51 0.07 -6.13 -2.17
C ALA A 51 0.33 -7.60 -1.79
N ARG A 52 1.32 -8.24 -2.42
CA ARG A 52 1.64 -9.66 -2.19
C ARG A 52 2.21 -9.87 -0.80
N LYS A 53 3.18 -9.04 -0.40
CA LYS A 53 3.84 -9.15 0.89
C LYS A 53 2.88 -8.82 2.04
N VAL A 54 2.05 -7.78 1.90
CA VAL A 54 1.08 -7.40 2.95
C VAL A 54 -0.04 -8.42 3.07
N ALA A 55 -0.60 -8.93 1.97
CA ALA A 55 -1.62 -9.98 2.00
C ALA A 55 -1.10 -11.26 2.67
N ALA A 56 0.13 -11.68 2.36
CA ALA A 56 0.76 -12.84 2.97
C ALA A 56 1.03 -12.66 4.47
N ALA A 57 1.37 -11.44 4.91
CA ALA A 57 1.70 -11.17 6.31
C ALA A 57 0.47 -10.91 7.20
N SER A 58 -0.53 -10.16 6.72
CA SER A 58 -1.67 -9.74 7.55
C SER A 58 -2.96 -9.45 6.80
N GLY A 59 -2.87 -9.02 5.54
CA GLY A 59 -3.98 -8.48 4.76
C GLY A 59 -4.63 -7.22 5.35
N ASP A 60 -3.91 -6.45 6.17
CA ASP A 60 -4.37 -5.14 6.67
C ASP A 60 -4.03 -4.03 5.65
N MET A 61 -5.07 -3.42 5.09
CA MET A 61 -4.93 -2.33 4.11
C MET A 61 -4.20 -1.10 4.69
N ARG A 62 -4.30 -0.86 6.01
CA ARG A 62 -3.58 0.25 6.65
C ARG A 62 -2.07 0.07 6.55
N LYS A 63 -1.59 -1.16 6.69
CA LYS A 63 -0.17 -1.49 6.52
C LYS A 63 0.29 -1.28 5.09
N ALA A 64 -0.49 -1.71 4.09
CA ALA A 64 -0.17 -1.48 2.68
C ALA A 64 -0.04 0.02 2.36
N LEU A 65 -0.98 0.85 2.82
CA LEU A 65 -0.92 2.30 2.61
C LEU A 65 0.27 2.95 3.33
N CYS A 66 0.64 2.45 4.52
CA CYS A 66 1.81 2.92 5.25
C CYS A 66 3.11 2.61 4.49
N VAL A 67 3.25 1.39 3.96
CA VAL A 67 4.39 0.99 3.12
C VAL A 67 4.48 1.85 1.87
N CYS A 68 3.36 2.10 1.16
CA CYS A 68 3.36 2.97 -0.02
C CYS A 68 3.82 4.39 0.31
N ARG A 69 3.46 4.92 1.48
CA ARG A 69 3.95 6.22 1.95
C ARG A 69 5.46 6.18 2.21
N SER A 70 5.95 5.17 2.92
CA SER A 70 7.38 4.99 3.17
C SER A 70 8.19 4.88 1.86
N ALA A 71 7.66 4.16 0.86
CA ALA A 71 8.30 4.05 -0.45
C ALA A 71 8.39 5.41 -1.18
N LEU A 72 7.40 6.29 -1.00
CA LEU A 72 7.45 7.66 -1.51
C LEU A 72 8.46 8.53 -0.76
N GLU A 73 8.55 8.39 0.56
CA GLU A 73 9.55 9.10 1.38
C GLU A 73 10.97 8.72 0.95
N ILE A 74 11.23 7.43 0.68
CA ILE A 74 12.51 6.94 0.16
C ILE A 74 12.83 7.58 -1.20
N LEU A 75 11.87 7.57 -2.14
CA LEU A 75 12.02 8.25 -3.43
C LEU A 75 12.30 9.75 -3.26
N GLU A 76 11.59 10.42 -2.34
CA GLU A 76 11.81 11.85 -2.07
C GLU A 76 13.21 12.12 -1.54
N THR A 77 13.72 11.27 -0.65
CA THR A 77 15.09 11.39 -0.13
C THR A 77 16.14 11.16 -1.21
N GLU A 78 15.90 10.24 -2.15
CA GLU A 78 16.79 10.02 -3.29
C GLU A 78 16.85 11.27 -4.16
N ILE A 79 15.70 11.82 -4.57
CA ILE A 79 15.62 13.03 -5.40
C ILE A 79 16.35 14.22 -4.75
N ARG A 80 16.18 14.40 -3.44
CA ARG A 80 16.86 15.46 -2.67
C ARG A 80 18.37 15.23 -2.55
N GLY A 81 18.82 13.97 -2.59
CA GLY A 81 20.24 13.61 -2.55
C GLY A 81 20.95 13.74 -3.90
N THR A 82 20.24 13.50 -5.01
CA THR A 82 20.81 13.51 -6.37
C THR A 82 21.04 14.93 -6.92
N SER A 83 20.52 15.99 -6.29
CA SER A 83 20.75 17.38 -6.72
C SER A 83 22.23 17.84 -6.69
N GLY A 84 23.18 16.96 -6.32
CA GLY A 84 24.62 17.21 -6.35
C GLY A 84 25.46 16.29 -7.25
N GLN A 85 24.89 15.30 -7.96
CA GLN A 85 25.66 14.44 -8.87
C GLN A 85 24.87 14.10 -10.15
N GLU A 86 25.28 14.73 -11.26
CA GLU A 86 24.89 14.32 -12.61
C GLU A 86 25.56 12.98 -12.95
N SER A 87 24.77 11.94 -13.21
CA SER A 87 25.23 10.74 -13.92
C SER A 87 24.11 10.21 -14.81
N GLN A 88 24.52 9.82 -16.01
CA GLN A 88 23.79 9.83 -17.28
C GLN A 88 22.74 8.71 -17.45
N GLY A 89 21.64 9.05 -18.14
CA GLY A 89 20.73 8.13 -18.84
C GLY A 89 19.37 8.80 -19.13
N PRO A 90 18.81 8.75 -20.36
CA PRO A 90 17.75 9.67 -20.79
C PRO A 90 16.38 9.18 -20.36
N THR A 91 15.60 10.03 -19.68
CA THR A 91 14.17 10.26 -19.98
C THR A 91 13.65 11.49 -19.20
N PRO A 92 12.60 12.16 -19.68
CA PRO A 92 11.92 13.26 -18.98
C PRO A 92 11.00 12.75 -17.84
N ASP A 93 11.39 11.67 -17.16
CA ASP A 93 10.46 10.90 -16.33
C ASP A 93 10.16 11.61 -15.01
N ASP A 94 8.86 11.85 -14.78
CA ASP A 94 8.34 12.19 -13.46
C ASP A 94 8.86 11.19 -12.41
N PRO A 95 9.22 11.66 -11.20
CA PRO A 95 9.69 10.79 -10.14
C PRO A 95 8.64 9.72 -9.82
N VAL A 96 8.97 8.46 -10.11
CA VAL A 96 8.09 7.30 -9.94
C VAL A 96 8.67 6.31 -8.94
N VAL A 97 7.83 5.76 -8.07
CA VAL A 97 8.23 4.71 -7.13
C VAL A 97 8.49 3.40 -7.88
N ARG A 98 9.76 2.96 -7.85
CA ARG A 98 10.27 1.73 -8.46
C ARG A 98 10.34 0.59 -7.44
N MET A 99 10.73 -0.60 -7.90
CA MET A 99 10.75 -1.83 -7.11
C MET A 99 11.72 -1.78 -5.92
N ASP A 100 12.87 -1.14 -6.09
CA ASP A 100 13.89 -0.85 -5.08
C ASP A 100 13.35 -0.01 -3.92
N HIS A 101 12.72 1.14 -4.21
CA HIS A 101 12.09 1.97 -3.17
C HIS A 101 11.06 1.16 -2.37
N MET A 102 10.26 0.36 -3.06
CA MET A 102 9.25 -0.48 -2.43
C MET A 102 9.85 -1.63 -1.61
N ALA A 103 10.91 -2.27 -2.10
CA ALA A 103 11.60 -3.34 -1.39
C ALA A 103 12.21 -2.82 -0.08
N ASN A 104 12.79 -1.61 -0.11
CA ASN A 104 13.32 -0.93 1.07
C ASN A 104 12.20 -0.58 2.06
N ALA A 105 11.06 -0.07 1.59
CA ALA A 105 9.91 0.25 2.45
C ALA A 105 9.26 -0.98 3.11
N LEU A 106 9.46 -2.16 2.53
CA LEU A 106 8.92 -3.43 2.99
C LEU A 106 9.89 -4.20 3.90
N SER A 107 11.14 -3.77 4.01
CA SER A 107 12.18 -4.40 4.84
C SER A 107 12.03 -3.99 6.30
#